data_AF-A0A3N5X7G0-F1
#
_entry.id   AF-A0A3N5X7G0-F1
#
_cell.length_a   1.000
_cell.length_b   1.000
_cell.length_c   1.000
_cell.angle_alpha   90.00
_cell.angle_beta   90.00
_cell.angle_gamma   90.00
#
_symmetry.space_group_name_H-M   'P 1'
#
loop_
_entity.id
_entity.type
_entity.pdbx_description
1 polymer ?
#
loop_
_entity_poly.entity_id
_entity_poly.type
_entity_poly.pdbx_seq_one_letter_code
_entity_poly.pdbx_strand_id
1 'polypeptide(L)'
;ASGGNGRQPAGAGTPGAARQKQAATAPGAPPTDDRDARRQAQAESRRRDRAAKALKNKVAELESRIGACEAELKQLETTMASPGFYDDRAGVQPVVDRHQALMWEVGDLMHQWEELQGQLEGS
;
A
#
# COMPACT_ATOMS: atom_id res chain seq x y z
N ALA A 1 29.32 44.77 -34.96
CA ALA A 1 30.71 45.02 -34.54
C ALA A 1 30.76 44.80 -33.02
N SER A 2 31.35 43.71 -32.55
CA SER A 2 32.79 43.50 -32.30
C SER A 2 33.33 44.28 -31.10
N GLY A 3 34.09 43.57 -30.27
CA GLY A 3 35.00 44.11 -29.26
C GLY A 3 34.44 43.93 -27.84
N GLY A 4 34.97 43.12 -26.94
CA GLY A 4 36.32 42.57 -26.86
C GLY A 4 37.09 43.22 -25.71
N ASN A 5 37.22 42.46 -24.63
CA ASN A 5 38.34 42.39 -23.70
C ASN A 5 38.65 43.56 -22.73
N GLY A 6 38.96 43.18 -21.49
CA GLY A 6 40.08 43.82 -20.77
C GLY A 6 39.84 44.31 -19.35
N ARG A 7 40.28 43.46 -18.41
CA ARG A 7 41.27 43.79 -17.36
C ARG A 7 40.78 44.31 -16.00
N GLN A 8 41.04 43.48 -15.00
CA GLN A 8 41.19 43.84 -13.58
C GLN A 8 42.34 44.85 -13.38
N PRO A 9 42.32 45.58 -12.26
CA PRO A 9 43.52 45.67 -11.45
C PRO A 9 43.28 45.25 -9.99
N ALA A 10 44.29 44.57 -9.46
CA ALA A 10 44.50 44.29 -8.04
C ALA A 10 44.96 45.55 -7.29
N GLY A 11 44.55 45.67 -6.02
CA GLY A 11 45.09 46.62 -5.05
C GLY A 11 44.93 46.06 -3.64
N ALA A 12 46.05 45.82 -2.98
CA ALA A 12 46.21 45.14 -1.70
C ALA A 12 46.06 46.08 -0.49
N GLY A 13 45.75 45.53 0.70
CA GLY A 13 45.94 46.20 1.99
C GLY A 13 45.05 45.70 3.14
N THR A 14 45.49 44.67 3.85
CA THR A 14 45.01 44.03 5.10
C THR A 14 45.18 44.93 6.36
N PRO A 15 44.93 44.47 7.62
CA PRO A 15 43.81 43.76 8.26
C PRO A 15 43.32 44.49 9.55
N GLY A 16 42.10 44.25 10.06
CA GLY A 16 41.66 44.88 11.30
C GLY A 16 40.50 44.17 11.99
N ALA A 17 40.78 43.58 13.15
CA ALA A 17 39.93 42.69 13.91
C ALA A 17 38.66 43.32 14.51
N ALA A 18 37.57 42.55 14.47
CA ALA A 18 36.66 42.36 15.61
C ALA A 18 35.82 41.10 15.31
N ARG A 19 36.34 39.89 15.53
CA ARG A 19 36.16 39.16 16.79
C ARG A 19 34.77 39.40 17.40
N GLN A 20 33.79 38.60 16.97
CA GLN A 20 32.81 38.05 17.90
C GLN A 20 32.79 36.53 17.74
N LYS A 21 33.78 35.93 18.37
CA LYS A 21 33.71 34.54 18.85
C LYS A 21 33.17 34.59 20.27
N GLN A 22 32.42 33.54 20.62
CA GLN A 22 32.10 33.02 21.95
C GLN A 22 30.83 33.62 22.56
N ALA A 23 29.92 32.86 23.17
CA ALA A 23 29.82 31.43 23.48
C ALA A 23 28.35 31.23 23.95
N ALA A 24 27.70 30.09 23.83
CA ALA A 24 28.04 28.90 24.60
C ALA A 24 27.41 27.65 24.00
N THR A 25 28.26 26.76 23.52
CA THR A 25 28.00 25.32 23.57
C THR A 25 28.06 24.90 25.03
N ALA A 26 26.90 24.69 25.63
CA ALA A 26 26.80 24.04 26.92
C ALA A 26 27.24 22.56 26.79
N PRO A 27 28.00 22.01 27.74
CA PRO A 27 28.34 20.60 27.80
C PRO A 27 27.18 19.83 28.47
N GLY A 28 26.55 18.93 27.71
CA GLY A 28 25.50 18.06 28.22
C GLY A 28 24.99 17.09 27.15
N ALA A 29 25.72 16.00 26.91
CA ALA A 29 25.10 14.80 26.38
C ALA A 29 24.14 14.22 27.46
N PRO A 30 22.98 13.63 27.10
CA PRO A 30 22.80 12.79 25.91
C PRO A 30 21.53 13.10 25.09
N PRO A 31 21.64 13.53 23.82
CA PRO A 31 20.46 13.63 22.94
C PRO A 31 20.44 12.56 21.84
N THR A 32 21.27 11.50 21.93
CA THR A 32 21.22 10.39 20.97
C THR A 32 20.09 9.42 21.32
N ASP A 33 19.92 9.08 22.60
CA ASP A 33 18.92 8.10 23.06
C ASP A 33 17.48 8.55 22.73
N ASP A 34 17.13 9.82 22.97
CA ASP A 34 15.81 10.37 22.58
C ASP A 34 15.59 10.41 21.06
N ARG A 35 16.64 10.69 20.28
CA ARG A 35 16.57 10.69 18.80
C ARG A 35 16.44 9.29 18.25
N ASP A 36 17.16 8.33 18.84
CA ASP A 36 17.11 6.93 18.48
C ASP A 36 15.77 6.31 18.87
N ALA A 37 15.25 6.59 20.08
CA ALA A 37 13.91 6.20 20.52
C ALA A 37 12.82 6.79 19.61
N ARG A 38 12.90 8.08 19.27
CA ARG A 38 11.95 8.72 18.35
C ARG A 38 12.04 8.17 16.92
N ARG A 39 13.23 7.75 16.48
CA ARG A 39 13.44 7.08 15.18
C ARG A 39 12.87 5.66 15.18
N GLN A 40 13.07 4.91 16.27
CA GLN A 40 12.52 3.57 16.46
C GLN A 40 10.99 3.60 16.49
N ALA A 41 10.38 4.49 17.28
CA ALA A 41 8.93 4.65 17.35
C ALA A 41 8.31 5.01 15.99
N GLN A 42 8.94 5.90 15.22
CA GLN A 42 8.51 6.22 13.85
C GLN A 42 8.66 5.03 12.90
N ALA A 43 9.73 4.24 13.02
CA ALA A 43 9.93 3.06 12.20
C ALA A 43 8.87 1.99 12.50
N GLU A 44 8.51 1.80 13.76
CA GLU A 44 7.46 0.89 14.20
C GLU A 44 6.08 1.35 13.74
N SER A 45 5.74 2.62 13.91
CA SER A 45 4.47 3.20 13.40
C SER A 45 4.35 2.98 11.90
N ARG A 46 5.39 3.35 11.12
CA ARG A 46 5.38 3.12 9.67
C ARG A 46 5.28 1.63 9.30
N ARG A 47 5.84 0.73 10.11
CA ARG A 47 5.72 -0.72 9.89
C ARG A 47 4.28 -1.19 10.11
N ARG A 48 3.62 -0.72 11.18
CA ARG A 48 2.20 -1.02 11.47
C ARG A 48 1.29 -0.48 10.38
N ASP A 49 1.49 0.77 9.96
CA ASP A 49 0.69 1.39 8.89
C ASP A 49 0.81 0.63 7.57
N ARG A 50 2.03 0.20 7.20
CA ARG A 50 2.24 -0.62 6.00
C ARG A 50 1.57 -1.98 6.10
N ALA A 51 1.61 -2.63 7.27
CA ALA A 51 0.96 -3.92 7.49
C ALA A 51 -0.57 -3.79 7.39
N ALA A 52 -1.16 -2.80 8.06
CA ALA A 52 -2.58 -2.53 7.99
C ALA A 52 -3.04 -2.18 6.56
N LYS A 53 -2.25 -1.38 5.83
CA LYS A 53 -2.54 -1.08 4.42
C LYS A 53 -2.49 -2.34 3.54
N ALA A 54 -1.50 -3.22 3.76
CA ALA A 54 -1.40 -4.47 3.02
C ALA A 54 -2.60 -5.38 3.27
N LEU A 55 -3.07 -5.50 4.52
CA LEU A 55 -4.27 -6.25 4.87
C LEU A 55 -5.51 -5.68 4.19
N LYS A 56 -5.74 -4.36 4.27
CA LYS A 56 -6.86 -3.68 3.60
C LYS A 56 -6.87 -3.90 2.08
N ASN A 57 -5.69 -3.86 1.45
CA ASN A 57 -5.60 -4.12 0.01
C ASN A 57 -6.00 -5.56 -0.33
N LYS A 58 -5.58 -6.54 0.47
CA LYS A 58 -5.96 -7.96 0.28
C LYS A 58 -7.47 -8.17 0.47
N VAL A 59 -8.06 -7.53 1.48
CA VAL A 59 -9.51 -7.52 1.69
C VAL A 59 -10.25 -7.01 0.44
N ALA A 60 -9.84 -5.85 -0.08
CA ALA A 60 -10.47 -5.27 -1.26
C ALA A 60 -10.31 -6.16 -2.52
N GLU A 61 -9.18 -6.84 -2.66
CA GLU A 61 -8.96 -7.82 -3.73
C GLU A 61 -9.89 -9.03 -3.60
N LEU A 62 -10.03 -9.59 -2.39
CA LEU A 62 -10.97 -10.69 -2.14
C LEU A 62 -12.41 -10.27 -2.41
N GLU A 63 -12.84 -9.11 -1.94
CA GLU A 63 -14.19 -8.58 -2.19
C GLU A 63 -14.45 -8.43 -3.69
N SER A 64 -13.48 -7.93 -4.45
CA SER A 64 -13.59 -7.84 -5.91
C SER A 64 -13.72 -9.22 -6.57
N ARG A 65 -13.00 -10.23 -6.07
CA ARG A 65 -13.08 -11.60 -6.60
C ARG A 65 -14.40 -12.26 -6.25
N ILE A 66 -14.87 -12.11 -5.01
CA ILE A 66 -16.19 -12.59 -4.55
C ILE A 66 -17.27 -12.00 -5.45
N GLY A 67 -17.29 -10.67 -5.65
CA GLY A 67 -18.28 -10.02 -6.50
C GLY A 67 -18.24 -10.50 -7.96
N ALA A 68 -17.06 -10.82 -8.49
CA ALA A 68 -16.94 -11.39 -9.83
C ALA A 68 -17.50 -12.83 -9.90
N CYS A 69 -17.18 -13.67 -8.93
CA CYS A 69 -17.70 -15.04 -8.83
C CYS A 69 -19.23 -15.05 -8.66
N GLU A 70 -19.77 -14.18 -7.81
CA GLU A 70 -21.22 -14.04 -7.61
C GLU A 70 -21.94 -13.56 -8.86
N ALA A 71 -21.34 -12.63 -9.61
CA ALA A 71 -21.89 -12.17 -10.89
C ALA A 71 -21.95 -13.29 -11.92
N GLU A 72 -20.89 -14.11 -12.02
CA GLU A 72 -20.87 -15.29 -12.90
C GLU A 72 -21.88 -16.34 -12.44
N LEU A 73 -21.97 -16.61 -11.14
CA LEU A 73 -22.95 -17.54 -10.57
C LEU A 73 -24.37 -17.14 -10.96
N LYS A 74 -24.72 -15.86 -10.82
CA LYS A 74 -26.02 -15.33 -11.21
C LYS A 74 -26.32 -15.47 -12.71
N GLN A 75 -25.31 -15.34 -13.56
CA GLN A 75 -25.47 -15.57 -15.01
C GLN A 75 -25.80 -17.03 -15.28
N LEU A 76 -25.06 -17.97 -14.68
CA LEU A 76 -25.32 -19.40 -14.83
C LEU A 76 -26.70 -19.78 -14.28
N GLU A 77 -27.10 -19.25 -13.13
CA GLU A 77 -28.43 -19.48 -12.55
C GLU A 77 -29.54 -19.00 -13.48
N THR A 78 -29.34 -17.87 -14.17
CA THR A 78 -30.28 -17.37 -15.17
C THR A 78 -30.38 -18.33 -16.36
N THR A 79 -29.25 -18.86 -16.83
CA THR A 79 -29.21 -19.89 -17.88
C THR A 79 -29.90 -21.18 -17.42
N MET A 80 -29.62 -21.64 -16.21
CA MET A 80 -30.21 -22.85 -15.63
C MET A 80 -31.72 -22.73 -15.41
N ALA A 81 -32.22 -21.52 -15.16
CA ALA A 81 -33.64 -21.24 -15.02
C ALA A 81 -34.38 -21.11 -16.36
N SER A 82 -33.67 -21.13 -17.50
CA SER A 82 -34.29 -21.01 -18.81
C SER A 82 -35.09 -22.27 -19.18
N PRO A 83 -36.27 -22.12 -19.83
CA PRO A 83 -37.04 -23.27 -20.29
C PRO A 83 -36.23 -24.12 -21.26
N GLY A 84 -36.29 -25.45 -21.09
CA GLY A 84 -35.59 -26.40 -21.95
C GLY A 84 -34.08 -26.48 -21.72
N PHE A 85 -33.52 -25.76 -20.75
CA PHE A 85 -32.11 -25.90 -20.38
C PHE A 85 -31.74 -27.35 -20.08
N TYR A 86 -32.58 -28.04 -19.30
CA TYR A 86 -32.35 -29.43 -18.91
C TYR A 86 -32.63 -30.46 -20.01
N ASP A 87 -33.06 -30.03 -21.20
CA ASP A 87 -33.36 -30.92 -22.32
C ASP A 87 -32.08 -31.36 -23.05
N ASP A 88 -31.03 -30.52 -23.07
CA ASP A 88 -29.71 -30.87 -23.60
C ASP A 88 -28.77 -31.36 -22.50
N ARG A 89 -28.82 -32.68 -22.23
CA ARG A 89 -27.96 -33.30 -21.21
C ARG A 89 -26.45 -33.10 -21.44
N ALA A 90 -26.01 -32.93 -22.69
CA ALA A 90 -24.59 -32.72 -22.98
C ALA A 90 -24.15 -31.28 -22.66
N GLY A 91 -25.02 -30.29 -22.91
CA GLY A 91 -24.79 -28.89 -22.57
C GLY A 91 -25.02 -28.54 -21.10
N VAL A 92 -25.84 -29.30 -20.37
CA VAL A 92 -26.18 -29.05 -18.96
C VAL A 92 -25.00 -29.29 -18.02
N GLN A 93 -24.29 -30.42 -18.19
CA GLN A 93 -23.28 -30.85 -17.21
C GLN A 93 -22.17 -29.80 -17.00
N PRO A 94 -21.56 -29.21 -18.04
CA PRO A 94 -20.52 -28.19 -17.84
C PRO A 94 -21.01 -26.94 -17.11
N VAL A 95 -22.27 -26.54 -17.32
CA VAL A 95 -22.88 -25.36 -16.66
C VAL A 95 -23.14 -25.65 -15.19
N VAL A 96 -23.66 -26.85 -14.87
CA VAL A 96 -23.87 -27.29 -13.48
C VAL A 96 -22.55 -27.44 -12.75
N ASP A 97 -21.53 -28.04 -13.38
CA ASP A 97 -20.20 -28.19 -12.78
C ASP A 97 -19.56 -26.83 -12.48
N ARG A 98 -19.71 -25.86 -13.40
CA ARG A 98 -19.22 -24.50 -13.18
C ARG A 98 -19.98 -23.78 -12.06
N HIS A 99 -21.31 -23.92 -12.01
CA HIS A 99 -22.13 -23.36 -10.93
C HIS A 99 -21.68 -23.90 -9.57
N GLN A 100 -21.52 -25.22 -9.44
CA GLN A 100 -21.02 -25.85 -8.22
C GLN A 100 -19.62 -25.32 -7.87
N ALA A 101 -18.68 -25.34 -8.81
CA ALA A 101 -17.32 -24.86 -8.58
C ALA A 101 -17.29 -23.40 -8.07
N LEU A 102 -18.14 -22.53 -8.63
CA LEU A 102 -18.26 -21.14 -8.19
C LEU A 102 -18.85 -21.03 -6.79
N MET A 103 -19.86 -21.85 -6.42
CA MET A 103 -20.36 -21.85 -5.04
C MET A 103 -19.27 -22.25 -4.04
N TRP A 104 -18.45 -23.24 -4.37
CA TRP A 104 -17.30 -23.64 -3.55
C TRP A 104 -16.26 -22.52 -3.47
N GLU A 105 -15.92 -21.88 -4.60
CA GLU A 105 -14.97 -20.77 -4.66
C GLU A 105 -15.44 -19.56 -3.83
N VAL A 106 -16.72 -19.17 -3.94
CA VAL A 106 -17.30 -18.10 -3.11
C VAL A 106 -17.20 -18.46 -1.62
N GLY A 107 -17.52 -19.69 -1.24
CA GLY A 107 -17.39 -20.14 0.15
C GLY A 107 -15.96 -20.04 0.69
N ASP A 108 -14.98 -20.49 -0.09
CA ASP A 108 -13.55 -20.41 0.26
C ASP A 108 -13.07 -18.95 0.37
N LEU A 109 -13.50 -18.08 -0.54
CA LEU A 109 -13.15 -16.66 -0.53
C LEU A 109 -13.80 -15.92 0.65
N MET A 110 -15.05 -16.26 0.99
CA MET A 110 -15.74 -15.69 2.15
C MET A 110 -15.02 -16.05 3.45
N HIS A 111 -14.59 -17.31 3.61
CA HIS A 111 -13.80 -17.72 4.78
C HIS A 111 -12.46 -16.96 4.86
N GLN A 112 -11.75 -16.83 3.73
CA GLN A 112 -10.51 -16.03 3.68
C GLN A 112 -10.73 -14.56 4.03
N TRP A 113 -11.86 -13.99 3.57
CA TRP A 113 -12.23 -12.62 3.90
C TRP A 113 -12.51 -12.46 5.40
N GLU A 114 -13.26 -13.37 6.01
CA GLU A 114 -13.53 -13.38 7.45
C GLU A 114 -12.23 -13.46 8.27
N GLU A 115 -11.30 -14.33 7.87
CA GLU A 115 -10.00 -14.46 8.54
C GLU A 115 -9.18 -13.17 8.45
N LEU A 116 -9.14 -12.53 7.27
CA LEU A 116 -8.41 -11.28 7.09
C LEU A 116 -9.06 -10.09 7.81
N GLN A 117 -10.40 -10.04 7.88
CA GLN A 117 -11.11 -9.04 8.68
C GLN A 117 -10.78 -9.20 10.17
N GLY A 118 -10.79 -10.44 10.68
CA GLY A 118 -10.39 -10.71 12.07
C GLY A 118 -8.94 -10.28 12.36
N GLN A 119 -8.02 -10.47 11.41
CA GLN A 119 -6.64 -9.96 11.53
C GLN A 119 -6.57 -8.43 11.53
N LEU A 120 -7.42 -7.77 10.75
CA LEU A 120 -7.46 -6.31 10.67
C LEU A 120 -8.04 -5.69 11.94
N GLU A 121 -9.05 -6.30 12.54
CA GLU A 121 -9.64 -5.87 13.81
C GLU A 121 -8.71 -6.11 15.01
N GLY A 122 -7.85 -7.13 14.93
CA GLY A 122 -6.86 -7.45 15.95
C GLY A 122 -5.50 -6.75 15.81
N SER A 123 -5.27 -5.96 14.76
CA SER A 123 -4.00 -5.26 14.46
C SER A 123 -3.96 -3.83 15.00
#